data_AF-A0A8J1U4Q1-F1
#
_entry.id   AF-A0A8J1U4Q1-F1
#
_cell.length_a   1.000
_cell.length_b   1.000
_cell.length_c   1.000
_cell.angle_alpha   90.00
_cell.angle_beta   90.00
_cell.angle_gamma   90.00
#
_symmetry.space_group_name_H-M   'P 1'
#
loop_
_entity.id
_entity.type
_entity.pdbx_description
1 polymer ?
#
loop_
_entity_poly.entity_id
_entity_poly.type
_entity_poly.pdbx_seq_one_letter_code
_entity_poly.pdbx_strand_id
1 'polypeptide(L)'
;MNLNAYEQLIGVLQKHKWENCMTIDKASWGYRRNSGLADYLSTHELITELVETVSCGGNLLMNVAPTYDGRIMPIYEERLRDMGKWLVVNGEAIFKTKPWIHQNDTVTKDIWYTMRKTQSGTSVYAITLQWPMGNTLELGGVTPTDQLNVSLLGLHLALNWHASSKGGIFIEIPPITVNEMPCEWAWVFRLDGLK
;
A
#
# COMPACT_ATOMS: atom_id res chain seq x y z
N MET A 1 10.33 28.18 -7.29
CA MET A 1 9.94 27.02 -8.10
C MET A 1 8.82 26.34 -7.31
N ASN A 2 7.60 26.31 -7.84
CA ASN A 2 6.39 25.98 -7.09
C ASN A 2 6.28 24.44 -6.97
N LEU A 3 6.46 23.89 -5.77
CA LEU A 3 6.47 22.43 -5.51
C LEU A 3 5.08 21.79 -5.67
N ASN A 4 4.02 22.59 -5.61
CA ASN A 4 2.63 22.12 -5.57
C ASN A 4 2.08 21.58 -6.90
N ALA A 5 2.83 21.68 -8.01
CA ALA A 5 2.39 21.14 -9.29
C ALA A 5 2.53 19.61 -9.38
N TYR A 6 3.36 18.99 -8.53
CA TYR A 6 3.54 17.53 -8.49
C TYR A 6 2.67 16.85 -7.43
N GLU A 7 2.25 17.57 -6.39
CA GLU A 7 1.31 17.08 -5.36
C GLU A 7 -0.09 16.77 -5.94
N GLN A 8 -0.44 17.33 -7.11
CA GLN A 8 -1.74 17.11 -7.78
C GLN A 8 -1.89 15.77 -8.51
N LEU A 9 -0.89 14.88 -8.47
CA LEU A 9 -0.90 13.60 -9.22
C LEU A 9 -1.19 12.38 -8.35
N ILE A 10 -1.22 12.53 -7.03
CA ILE A 10 -1.43 11.42 -6.11
C ILE A 10 -2.89 10.97 -6.19
N GLY A 11 -3.10 9.67 -6.41
CA GLY A 11 -4.43 9.07 -6.50
C GLY A 11 -5.12 9.11 -7.86
N VAL A 12 -4.45 9.56 -8.92
CA VAL A 12 -4.98 9.51 -10.30
C VAL A 12 -4.05 8.72 -11.21
N LEU A 13 -4.60 7.74 -11.93
CA LEU A 13 -3.85 6.95 -12.90
C LEU A 13 -3.34 7.82 -14.06
N GLN A 14 -2.03 7.82 -14.27
CA GLN A 14 -1.39 8.55 -15.36
C GLN A 14 -1.33 7.71 -16.64
N LYS A 15 -1.50 8.36 -17.80
CA LYS A 15 -1.42 7.70 -19.13
C LYS A 15 0.01 7.34 -19.55
N HIS A 16 1.02 7.79 -18.81
CA HIS A 16 2.43 7.59 -19.09
C HIS A 16 3.14 7.11 -17.82
N LYS A 17 4.36 6.56 -17.98
CA LYS A 17 5.20 6.20 -16.84
C LYS A 17 5.65 7.46 -16.12
N TRP A 18 5.59 7.44 -14.80
CA TRP A 18 5.98 8.56 -13.95
C TRP A 18 6.67 8.04 -12.68
N GLU A 19 7.32 8.96 -11.96
CA GLU A 19 8.01 8.68 -10.70
C GLU A 19 7.65 9.76 -9.69
N ASN A 20 7.25 9.34 -8.49
CA ASN A 20 7.05 10.22 -7.34
C ASN A 20 8.38 10.32 -6.58
N CYS A 21 9.01 11.49 -6.62
CA CYS A 21 10.22 11.77 -5.87
C CYS A 21 9.85 12.51 -4.58
N MET A 22 10.11 11.90 -3.43
CA MET A 22 9.74 12.44 -2.13
C MET A 22 10.89 12.38 -1.11
N THR A 23 10.70 13.06 0.02
CA THR A 23 11.63 13.10 1.14
C THR A 23 10.99 12.51 2.39
N ILE A 24 11.76 11.83 3.24
CA ILE A 24 11.26 11.43 4.57
C ILE A 24 11.08 12.65 5.49
N ASP A 25 11.91 13.69 5.33
CA ASP A 25 11.70 15.00 5.99
C ASP A 25 10.62 15.78 5.22
N LYS A 26 9.61 16.31 5.92
CA LYS A 26 8.44 16.98 5.34
C LYS A 26 8.78 18.35 4.72
N ALA A 27 9.91 18.95 5.07
CA ALA A 27 10.24 20.33 4.69
C ALA A 27 11.54 20.46 3.87
N SER A 28 12.38 19.43 3.79
CA SER A 28 13.68 19.55 3.11
C SER A 28 14.20 18.27 2.48
N TRP A 29 14.93 18.44 1.37
CA TRP A 29 15.76 17.42 0.75
C TRP A 29 17.12 17.25 1.44
N GLY A 30 17.58 18.30 2.14
CA GLY A 30 18.85 18.34 2.84
C GLY A 30 18.70 18.14 4.34
N TYR A 31 19.80 17.81 5.00
CA TYR A 31 19.81 17.61 6.44
C TYR A 31 19.56 18.93 7.20
N ARG A 32 18.58 18.93 8.10
CA ARG A 32 18.26 20.03 9.00
C ARG A 32 18.56 19.64 10.45
N ARG A 33 19.43 20.42 11.11
CA ARG A 33 19.86 20.16 12.50
C ARG A 33 18.75 20.37 13.53
N ASN A 34 17.76 21.20 13.21
CA ASN A 34 16.67 21.59 14.09
C ASN A 34 15.37 20.80 13.85
N SER A 35 15.40 19.74 13.03
CA SER A 35 14.22 18.90 12.79
C SER A 35 13.86 18.10 14.04
N GLY A 36 12.59 18.16 14.43
CA GLY A 36 11.99 17.28 15.44
C GLY A 36 11.37 16.03 14.80
N LEU A 37 10.92 15.07 15.62
CA LEU A 37 10.30 13.83 15.12
C LEU A 37 9.06 14.07 14.25
N ALA A 38 8.27 15.10 14.56
CA ALA A 38 7.07 15.46 13.80
C ALA A 38 7.37 16.03 12.41
N ASP A 39 8.61 16.46 12.16
CA ASP A 39 9.05 16.96 10.86
C ASP A 39 9.37 15.84 9.87
N TYR A 40 9.31 14.58 10.30
CA TYR A 40 9.52 13.41 9.46
C TYR A 40 8.20 12.69 9.23
N LEU A 41 8.01 12.14 8.04
CA LEU A 41 6.92 11.22 7.76
C LEU A 41 7.07 9.96 8.63
N SER A 42 5.95 9.54 9.20
CA SER A 42 5.81 8.27 9.90
C SER A 42 5.92 7.10 8.91
N THR A 43 6.23 5.90 9.41
CA THR A 43 6.26 4.69 8.57
C THR A 43 4.92 4.48 7.86
N HIS A 44 3.80 4.75 8.53
CA HIS A 44 2.48 4.65 7.94
C HIS A 44 2.30 5.62 6.77
N GLU A 45 2.63 6.91 6.94
CA GLU A 45 2.58 7.90 5.85
C GLU A 45 3.46 7.48 4.66
N LEU A 46 4.66 6.94 4.91
CA LEU A 46 5.56 6.47 3.84
C LEU A 46 5.01 5.24 3.08
N ILE A 47 4.37 4.31 3.79
CA ILE A 47 3.71 3.15 3.16
C ILE A 47 2.50 3.61 2.34
N THR A 48 1.72 4.55 2.87
CA THR A 48 0.61 5.18 2.13
C THR A 48 1.11 5.77 0.81
N GLU A 49 2.12 6.64 0.83
CA GLU A 49 2.69 7.24 -0.38
C GLU A 49 3.16 6.19 -1.40
N LEU A 50 3.80 5.11 -0.93
CA LEU A 50 4.21 3.99 -1.79
C LEU A 50 3.02 3.30 -2.45
N VAL A 51 2.00 2.96 -1.66
CA VAL A 51 0.81 2.23 -2.11
C VAL A 51 0.01 3.06 -3.12
N GLU A 52 -0.20 4.35 -2.83
CA GLU A 52 -0.92 5.26 -3.71
C GLU A 52 -0.17 5.44 -5.05
N THR A 53 1.14 5.68 -4.97
CA THR A 53 2.00 5.87 -6.14
C THR A 53 1.96 4.64 -7.06
N VAL A 54 2.16 3.45 -6.51
CA VAL A 54 2.20 2.19 -7.30
C VAL A 54 0.84 1.84 -7.87
N SER A 55 -0.24 2.05 -7.11
CA SER A 55 -1.62 1.83 -7.58
C SER A 55 -1.98 2.75 -8.75
N CYS A 56 -1.39 3.95 -8.81
CA CYS A 56 -1.51 4.89 -9.93
C CYS A 56 -0.42 4.75 -11.00
N GLY A 57 0.39 3.67 -10.94
CA GLY A 57 1.33 3.27 -12.00
C GLY A 57 2.66 4.00 -11.99
N GLY A 58 2.98 4.65 -10.87
CA GLY A 58 4.24 5.33 -10.63
C GLY A 58 5.25 4.46 -9.91
N ASN A 59 6.51 4.86 -9.98
CA ASN A 59 7.55 4.40 -9.07
C ASN A 59 7.73 5.40 -7.93
N LEU A 60 8.12 4.93 -6.75
CA LEU A 60 8.49 5.80 -5.64
C LEU A 60 10.01 5.89 -5.51
N LEU A 61 10.55 7.11 -5.56
CA LEU A 61 11.92 7.43 -5.20
C LEU A 61 11.92 8.20 -3.88
N MET A 62 12.53 7.60 -2.86
CA MET A 62 12.57 8.17 -1.51
C MET A 62 13.97 8.67 -1.18
N ASN A 63 14.08 9.96 -0.89
CA ASN A 63 15.34 10.62 -0.52
C ASN A 63 15.62 10.51 0.98
N VAL A 64 16.89 10.26 1.29
CA VAL A 64 17.49 10.38 2.63
C VAL A 64 18.48 11.53 2.65
N ALA A 65 18.62 12.20 3.79
CA ALA A 65 19.56 13.28 3.96
C ALA A 65 20.61 12.93 5.03
N PRO A 66 21.80 12.43 4.62
CA PRO A 66 22.89 12.21 5.55
C PRO A 66 23.36 13.51 6.21
N THR A 67 23.94 13.38 7.40
CA THR A 67 24.62 14.48 8.09
C THR A 67 25.87 14.92 7.32
N TYR A 68 26.46 16.05 7.71
CA TYR A 68 27.66 16.58 7.04
C TYR A 68 28.86 15.61 7.07
N ASP A 69 28.95 14.77 8.11
CA ASP A 69 29.96 13.71 8.27
C ASP A 69 29.54 12.39 7.61
N GLY A 70 28.46 12.39 6.83
CA GLY A 70 28.01 11.27 6.01
C GLY A 70 27.18 10.21 6.74
N ARG A 71 26.70 10.48 7.96
CA ARG A 71 25.92 9.50 8.74
C ARG A 71 24.44 9.59 8.41
N ILE A 72 23.78 8.44 8.29
CA ILE A 72 22.32 8.36 8.22
C ILE A 72 21.78 8.47 9.64
N MET A 73 20.85 9.41 9.88
CA MET A 73 20.27 9.55 11.22
C MET A 73 19.41 8.32 11.57
N PRO A 74 19.34 7.94 12.87
CA PRO A 74 18.57 6.78 13.31
C PRO A 74 17.10 6.80 12.85
N ILE A 75 16.48 7.98 12.74
CA ILE A 75 15.09 8.11 12.28
C ILE A 75 14.92 7.66 10.82
N TYR A 76 15.86 7.98 9.92
CA TYR A 76 15.81 7.51 8.54
C TYR A 76 16.03 5.99 8.49
N GLU A 77 16.97 5.47 9.29
CA GLU A 77 17.24 4.04 9.38
C GLU A 77 16.01 3.26 9.87
N GLU A 78 15.35 3.73 10.93
CA GLU A 78 14.12 3.14 11.47
C GLU A 78 13.05 3.05 10.40
N ARG A 79 12.73 4.17 9.74
CA ARG A 79 11.70 4.24 8.69
C ARG A 79 11.99 3.29 7.53
N LEU A 80 13.24 3.28 7.03
CA LEU A 80 13.64 2.38 5.95
C LEU A 80 13.60 0.91 6.36
N ARG A 81 14.01 0.57 7.58
CA ARG A 81 13.94 -0.80 8.11
C ARG A 81 12.49 -1.25 8.25
N ASP A 82 11.62 -0.39 8.75
CA ASP A 82 10.21 -0.71 8.94
C ASP A 82 9.48 -0.91 7.60
N MET A 83 9.73 -0.04 6.62
CA MET A 83 9.25 -0.25 5.24
C MET A 83 9.81 -1.56 4.66
N GLY A 84 11.09 -1.86 4.91
CA GLY A 84 11.71 -3.12 4.52
C GLY A 84 10.99 -4.33 5.10
N LYS A 85 10.71 -4.33 6.42
CA LYS A 85 9.96 -5.41 7.10
C LYS A 85 8.58 -5.59 6.47
N TRP A 86 7.87 -4.49 6.21
CA TRP A 86 6.56 -4.54 5.56
C TRP A 86 6.63 -5.13 4.15
N LEU A 87 7.64 -4.75 3.36
CA LEU A 87 7.86 -5.26 2.01
C LEU A 87 8.27 -6.74 1.97
N VAL A 88 8.86 -7.30 3.03
CA VAL A 88 9.11 -8.75 3.10
C VAL A 88 7.79 -9.53 3.04
N VAL A 89 6.74 -9.02 3.67
CA VAL A 89 5.42 -9.66 3.73
C VAL A 89 4.58 -9.32 2.49
N ASN A 90 4.52 -8.03 2.14
CA ASN A 90 3.57 -7.49 1.17
C ASN A 90 4.20 -7.17 -0.19
N GLY A 91 5.48 -7.46 -0.38
CA GLY A 91 6.24 -7.05 -1.57
C GLY A 91 5.68 -7.58 -2.88
N GLU A 92 4.96 -8.71 -2.90
CA GLU A 92 4.36 -9.22 -4.14
C GLU A 92 3.22 -8.34 -4.69
N ALA A 93 2.60 -7.51 -3.84
CA ALA A 93 1.59 -6.54 -4.23
C ALA A 93 2.18 -5.22 -4.75
N ILE A 94 3.49 -5.03 -4.57
CA ILE A 94 4.21 -3.82 -5.00
C ILE A 94 5.10 -4.12 -6.19
N PHE A 95 5.98 -5.12 -6.07
CA PHE A 95 6.97 -5.40 -7.10
C PHE A 95 6.35 -6.11 -8.31
N LYS A 96 6.66 -5.60 -9.51
CA LYS A 96 6.21 -6.15 -10.80
C LYS A 96 4.67 -6.18 -10.94
N THR A 97 3.96 -5.39 -10.15
CA THR A 97 2.52 -5.18 -10.30
C THR A 97 2.26 -4.05 -11.29
N LYS A 98 0.98 -3.87 -11.62
CA LYS A 98 0.45 -2.79 -12.46
C LYS A 98 -0.81 -2.23 -11.80
N PRO A 99 -1.21 -1.00 -12.11
CA PRO A 99 -2.53 -0.48 -11.76
C PRO A 99 -3.62 -1.44 -12.20
N TRP A 100 -4.59 -1.68 -11.33
CA TRP A 100 -5.79 -2.42 -11.69
C TRP A 100 -6.82 -1.50 -12.37
N ILE A 101 -7.99 -2.04 -12.74
CA ILE A 101 -9.06 -1.28 -13.41
C ILE A 101 -9.53 -0.12 -12.51
N HIS A 102 -9.58 -0.37 -11.20
CA HIS A 102 -9.80 0.62 -10.16
C HIS A 102 -8.49 0.89 -9.41
N GLN A 103 -8.19 2.15 -9.09
CA GLN A 103 -7.00 2.53 -8.31
C GLN A 103 -7.27 2.42 -6.81
N ASN A 104 -8.42 2.93 -6.39
CA ASN A 104 -8.93 2.86 -5.03
C ASN A 104 -10.31 2.20 -4.99
N ASP A 105 -10.73 1.77 -3.81
CA ASP A 105 -12.06 1.19 -3.64
C ASP A 105 -13.18 2.23 -3.70
N THR A 106 -14.34 1.78 -4.17
CA THR A 106 -15.52 2.62 -4.39
C THR A 106 -16.37 2.76 -3.13
N VAL A 107 -16.23 1.86 -2.17
CA VAL A 107 -17.05 1.82 -0.95
C VAL A 107 -16.20 2.10 0.28
N THR A 108 -15.12 1.36 0.47
CA THR A 108 -14.27 1.49 1.66
C THR A 108 -13.11 2.43 1.38
N LYS A 109 -12.94 3.45 2.22
CA LYS A 109 -11.82 4.39 2.11
C LYS A 109 -10.49 3.71 2.44
N ASP A 110 -9.41 4.32 1.96
CA ASP A 110 -8.04 3.93 2.26
C ASP A 110 -7.68 2.49 1.82
N ILE A 111 -8.38 2.00 0.78
CA ILE A 111 -8.06 0.76 0.08
C ILE A 111 -7.61 1.09 -1.34
N TRP A 112 -6.47 0.54 -1.71
CA TRP A 112 -5.84 0.71 -3.01
C TRP A 112 -5.60 -0.63 -3.69
N TYR A 113 -5.60 -0.62 -5.02
CA TYR A 113 -5.48 -1.83 -5.81
C TYR A 113 -4.27 -1.83 -6.73
N THR A 114 -3.59 -2.97 -6.72
CA THR A 114 -2.64 -3.35 -7.76
C THR A 114 -3.03 -4.70 -8.33
N MET A 115 -2.48 -5.05 -9.49
CA MET A 115 -2.65 -6.35 -10.09
C MET A 115 -1.35 -6.92 -10.64
N ARG A 116 -1.27 -8.24 -10.67
CA ARG A 116 -0.17 -8.96 -11.30
C ARG A 116 -0.72 -10.09 -12.16
N LYS A 117 -0.23 -10.18 -13.39
CA LYS A 117 -0.47 -11.37 -14.23
C LYS A 117 0.44 -12.50 -13.76
N THR A 118 -0.15 -13.63 -13.44
CA THR A 118 0.52 -14.88 -13.06
C THR A 118 0.31 -15.91 -14.17
N GLN A 119 0.94 -17.09 -14.04
CA GLN A 119 0.70 -18.19 -14.98
C GLN A 119 -0.73 -18.73 -14.89
N SER A 120 -1.35 -18.62 -13.71
CA SER A 120 -2.69 -19.14 -13.41
C SER A 120 -3.81 -18.13 -13.64
N GLY A 121 -3.50 -16.89 -14.04
CA GLY A 121 -4.49 -15.84 -14.27
C GLY A 121 -4.02 -14.46 -13.82
N THR A 122 -4.95 -13.66 -13.30
CA THR A 122 -4.66 -12.36 -12.70
C THR A 122 -4.87 -12.44 -11.20
N SER A 123 -3.87 -12.02 -10.43
CA SER A 123 -3.99 -11.77 -8.99
C SER A 123 -4.19 -10.27 -8.79
N VAL A 124 -5.26 -9.89 -8.10
CA VAL A 124 -5.52 -8.50 -7.68
C VAL A 124 -5.21 -8.41 -6.20
N TYR A 125 -4.56 -7.32 -5.78
CA TYR A 125 -4.20 -7.08 -4.40
C TYR A 125 -4.98 -5.87 -3.90
N ALA A 126 -5.81 -6.07 -2.88
CA ALA A 126 -6.47 -5.00 -2.15
C ALA A 126 -5.59 -4.66 -0.94
N ILE A 127 -4.99 -3.48 -0.97
CA ILE A 127 -4.08 -2.97 0.05
C ILE A 127 -4.87 -2.02 0.94
N THR A 128 -5.16 -2.43 2.17
CA THR A 128 -5.86 -1.61 3.15
C THR A 128 -4.86 -0.89 4.05
N LEU A 129 -4.95 0.44 4.13
CA LEU A 129 -4.08 1.27 4.97
C LEU A 129 -4.58 1.32 6.42
N GLN A 130 -5.82 0.90 6.68
CA GLN A 130 -6.35 0.75 8.03
C GLN A 130 -6.85 -0.68 8.23
N TRP A 131 -6.66 -1.21 9.44
CA TRP A 131 -7.29 -2.48 9.77
C TRP A 131 -8.80 -2.23 9.90
N PRO A 132 -9.65 -3.03 9.25
CA PRO A 132 -11.09 -2.80 9.31
C PRO A 132 -11.61 -2.87 10.74
N MET A 133 -12.51 -1.93 11.07
CA MET A 133 -13.20 -1.93 12.35
C MET A 133 -14.25 -3.04 12.35
N GLY A 134 -13.89 -4.23 12.84
CA GLY A 134 -14.77 -5.39 12.95
C GLY A 134 -14.19 -6.62 12.27
N ASN A 135 -15.08 -7.54 11.90
CA ASN A 135 -14.70 -8.85 11.35
C ASN A 135 -14.99 -8.96 9.85
N THR A 136 -15.26 -7.84 9.19
CA THR A 136 -15.62 -7.82 7.76
C THR A 136 -14.97 -6.66 7.05
N LEU A 137 -14.45 -6.90 5.85
CA LEU A 137 -13.96 -5.89 4.92
C LEU A 137 -14.83 -5.87 3.66
N GLU A 138 -15.42 -4.72 3.35
CA GLU A 138 -16.21 -4.54 2.12
C GLU A 138 -15.31 -4.01 1.00
N LEU A 139 -15.33 -4.67 -0.16
CA LEU A 139 -14.64 -4.24 -1.38
C LEU A 139 -15.67 -4.02 -2.48
N GLY A 140 -15.94 -2.76 -2.81
CA GLY A 140 -16.92 -2.39 -3.83
C GLY A 140 -16.42 -2.52 -5.27
N GLY A 141 -15.11 -2.44 -5.50
CA GLY A 141 -14.49 -2.51 -6.83
C GLY A 141 -14.43 -3.91 -7.42
N VAL A 142 -14.76 -4.95 -6.65
CA VAL A 142 -14.57 -6.36 -7.03
C VAL A 142 -15.85 -6.96 -7.57
N THR A 143 -15.80 -7.49 -8.80
CA THR A 143 -16.89 -8.32 -9.34
C THR A 143 -16.59 -9.79 -9.05
N PRO A 144 -17.35 -10.46 -8.16
CA PRO A 144 -17.05 -11.84 -7.77
C PRO A 144 -17.22 -12.82 -8.94
N THR A 145 -16.43 -13.89 -8.90
CA THR A 145 -16.49 -15.04 -9.82
C THR A 145 -16.56 -16.33 -9.02
N ASP A 146 -17.02 -17.43 -9.64
CA ASP A 146 -17.08 -18.75 -8.98
C ASP A 146 -15.67 -19.30 -8.62
N GLN A 147 -14.62 -18.76 -9.25
CA GLN A 147 -13.22 -19.13 -8.96
C GLN A 147 -12.53 -18.21 -7.96
N LEU A 148 -13.23 -17.20 -7.42
CA LEU A 148 -12.63 -16.20 -6.56
C LEU A 148 -12.14 -16.84 -5.25
N ASN A 149 -10.83 -16.74 -5.03
CA ASN A 149 -10.19 -17.10 -3.78
C ASN A 149 -9.58 -15.86 -3.13
N VAL A 150 -9.78 -15.72 -1.82
CA VAL A 150 -9.32 -14.58 -1.03
C VAL A 150 -8.37 -15.08 0.04
N SER A 151 -7.22 -14.43 0.19
CA SER A 151 -6.23 -14.72 1.23
C SER A 151 -5.59 -13.44 1.74
N LEU A 152 -5.01 -13.48 2.94
CA LEU A 152 -4.25 -12.35 3.52
C LEU A 152 -2.76 -12.66 3.44
N LEU A 153 -1.97 -11.77 2.82
CA LEU A 153 -0.53 -11.96 2.73
C LEU A 153 0.11 -12.04 4.12
N GLY A 154 1.08 -12.95 4.26
CA GLY A 154 1.73 -13.27 5.54
C GLY A 154 0.92 -14.22 6.43
N LEU A 155 -0.32 -14.54 6.09
CA LEU A 155 -1.11 -15.59 6.75
C LEU A 155 -1.43 -16.72 5.77
N HIS A 156 -1.21 -17.96 6.21
CA HIS A 156 -1.55 -19.16 5.44
C HIS A 156 -3.03 -19.54 5.62
N LEU A 157 -3.93 -18.58 5.46
CA LEU A 157 -5.35 -18.76 5.67
C LEU A 157 -6.16 -18.25 4.47
N ALA A 158 -6.99 -19.13 3.92
CA ALA A 158 -8.03 -18.72 2.97
C ALA A 158 -9.17 -18.09 3.74
N LEU A 159 -9.66 -16.95 3.25
CA LEU A 159 -10.71 -16.17 3.88
C LEU A 159 -12.05 -16.44 3.20
N ASN A 160 -13.09 -16.58 4.02
CA ASN A 160 -14.45 -16.66 3.52
C ASN A 160 -14.87 -15.28 2.99
N TRP A 161 -15.73 -15.29 1.97
CA TRP A 161 -16.29 -14.07 1.44
C TRP A 161 -17.71 -14.34 0.93
N HIS A 162 -18.51 -13.28 0.82
CA HIS A 162 -19.83 -13.33 0.21
C HIS A 162 -20.07 -12.11 -0.69
N ALA A 163 -20.86 -12.27 -1.75
CA ALA A 163 -21.18 -11.18 -2.66
C ALA A 163 -22.11 -10.16 -1.99
N SER A 164 -21.90 -8.88 -2.26
CA SER A 164 -22.80 -7.81 -1.82
C SER A 164 -23.97 -7.66 -2.78
N SER A 165 -25.16 -7.36 -2.25
CA SER A 165 -26.38 -7.12 -3.05
C SER A 165 -26.29 -5.87 -3.94
N LYS A 166 -25.34 -4.97 -3.65
CA LYS A 166 -25.10 -3.73 -4.40
C LYS A 166 -23.90 -3.82 -5.36
N GLY A 167 -23.31 -5.01 -5.52
CA GLY A 167 -22.01 -5.20 -6.18
C GLY A 167 -20.86 -5.11 -5.18
N GLY A 168 -19.75 -5.78 -5.47
CA GLY A 168 -18.65 -5.95 -4.52
C GLY A 168 -18.70 -7.28 -3.75
N ILE A 169 -17.79 -7.41 -2.80
CA ILE A 169 -17.70 -8.56 -1.88
C ILE A 169 -17.50 -8.08 -0.44
N PHE A 170 -17.96 -8.89 0.50
CA PHE A 170 -17.56 -8.81 1.90
C PHE A 170 -16.60 -9.96 2.21
N ILE A 171 -15.43 -9.64 2.73
CA ILE A 171 -14.44 -10.62 3.20
C ILE A 171 -14.62 -10.77 4.70
N GLU A 172 -14.81 -11.99 5.18
CA GLU A 172 -14.86 -12.31 6.60
C GLU A 172 -13.44 -12.48 7.15
N ILE A 173 -13.11 -11.68 8.14
CA ILE A 173 -11.82 -11.65 8.79
C ILE A 173 -11.96 -12.38 10.13
N PRO A 174 -11.29 -13.53 10.29
CA PRO A 174 -11.32 -14.25 11.55
C PRO A 174 -10.57 -13.45 12.63
N PRO A 175 -10.81 -13.74 13.92
CA PRO A 175 -10.02 -13.16 15.00
C PRO A 175 -8.54 -13.52 14.81
N ILE A 176 -7.70 -12.51 14.58
CA ILE A 176 -6.24 -12.66 14.44
C ILE A 176 -5.60 -12.08 15.69
N THR A 177 -4.78 -12.87 16.38
CA THR A 177 -4.06 -12.39 17.55
C THR A 177 -2.89 -11.48 17.17
N VAL A 178 -2.41 -10.65 18.09
CA VAL A 178 -1.27 -9.75 17.84
C VAL A 178 -0.02 -10.52 17.37
N ASN A 179 0.19 -11.73 17.89
CA ASN A 179 1.33 -12.57 17.53
C ASN A 179 1.20 -13.19 16.12
N GLU A 180 -0.02 -13.29 15.61
CA GLU A 180 -0.31 -13.81 14.27
C GLU A 180 -0.42 -12.69 13.24
N MET A 181 -0.49 -11.43 13.67
CA MET A 181 -0.61 -10.29 12.77
C MET A 181 0.62 -10.23 11.85
N PRO A 182 0.46 -10.34 10.52
CA PRO A 182 1.60 -10.57 9.64
C PRO A 182 2.49 -9.34 9.48
N CYS A 183 1.95 -8.15 9.66
CA CYS A 183 2.63 -6.88 9.50
C CYS A 183 1.85 -5.74 10.17
N GLU A 184 2.47 -4.56 10.21
CA GLU A 184 1.87 -3.31 10.71
C GLU A 184 1.61 -2.32 9.57
N TRP A 185 0.92 -1.23 9.87
CA TRP A 185 0.66 -0.06 9.01
C TRP A 185 -0.26 -0.25 7.80
N ALA A 186 -0.21 -1.39 7.11
CA ALA A 186 -1.09 -1.72 6.00
C ALA A 186 -1.14 -3.24 5.77
N TRP A 187 -2.25 -3.75 5.24
CA TRP A 187 -2.48 -5.18 5.05
C TRP A 187 -2.96 -5.47 3.63
N VAL A 188 -2.61 -6.65 3.10
CA VAL A 188 -2.87 -6.98 1.70
C VAL A 188 -3.70 -8.24 1.57
N PHE A 189 -4.90 -8.07 1.01
CA PHE A 189 -5.77 -9.17 0.62
C PHE A 189 -5.50 -9.52 -0.85
N ARG A 190 -5.07 -10.75 -1.10
CA ARG A 190 -4.89 -11.29 -2.44
C ARG A 190 -6.17 -11.94 -2.93
N LEU A 191 -6.62 -11.50 -4.10
CA LEU A 191 -7.80 -11.95 -4.82
C LEU A 191 -7.34 -12.67 -6.09
N ASP A 192 -7.49 -13.98 -6.13
CA ASP A 192 -7.20 -14.80 -7.32
C ASP A 192 -8.51 -15.23 -7.99
N GLY A 193 -8.47 -15.46 -9.31
CA GLY A 193 -9.63 -15.97 -10.06
C GLY A 193 -10.58 -14.89 -10.56
N LEU A 194 -10.20 -13.61 -10.46
CA LEU A 194 -10.90 -12.50 -11.11
C LEU A 194 -10.64 -12.47 -12.62
N LYS A 195 -11.63 -12.01 -13.39
CA LYS A 195 -11.56 -11.86 -14.85
C LYS A 195 -11.01 -10.50 -15.28
#